data_AF-A0A1G3R0T3-F1
#
_entry.id   AF-A0A1G3R0T3-F1
#
_cell.length_a   1.000
_cell.length_b   1.000
_cell.length_c   1.000
_cell.angle_alpha   90.00
_cell.angle_beta   90.00
_cell.angle_gamma   90.00
#
_symmetry.space_group_name_H-M   'P 1'
#
loop_
_entity.id
_entity.type
_entity.pdbx_description
1 polymer ?
#
loop_
_entity_poly.entity_id
_entity_poly.type
_entity_poly.pdbx_seq_one_letter_code
_entity_poly.pdbx_strand_id
1 'polypeptide(L)'
;MAHRPWILPAAWLLVLCLSPTSAETGTAAGGSTAAAAVAGAQFTGNTRAESQALSAFSKASAEWGTGIEAVIEDAYRRCFRTYLVDGRFVTLRMPFGENNERSELADADLAILGGGKADPAVLWDTISGLLESADFRSYTSLLADGREKVFIFDIGARGWSTTKDRFIIDRITTGAYPGLPHKPYVLTRGRGVTAADVYNYLYCVGRVGMDCSGFVWHVLQSVATAGGLDLGRTFGRYAGATRSSDAAWFIGTWFFDPKNRNLEEVKDEIRNLRPADIIVFRGDDGTTRHSAVIQSIDRVRGTIRYLQSTDEAPQDERGVHESLITFNPARPEASLEDPSVTWRQLRAAAFNGEGGIWFRDDGERYRAYPEHGGGTVVRLKALTKVVTRLSSTSSR
;
A
#
# COMPACT_ATOMS: atom_id res chain seq x y z
N MET A 1 -4.87 -31.06 26.72
CA MET A 1 -6.03 -31.97 26.52
C MET A 1 -7.25 -31.34 27.17
N ALA A 2 -8.14 -30.74 26.38
CA ALA A 2 -9.54 -30.48 26.73
C ALA A 2 -10.26 -29.92 25.50
N HIS A 3 -11.10 -30.78 24.91
CA HIS A 3 -12.33 -30.56 24.16
C HIS A 3 -12.54 -29.30 23.29
N ARG A 4 -12.46 -29.52 21.96
CA ARG A 4 -13.29 -28.85 20.94
C ARG A 4 -14.57 -29.69 20.72
N PRO A 5 -15.77 -29.10 20.58
CA PRO A 5 -16.87 -29.78 19.93
C PRO A 5 -16.86 -29.46 18.43
N TRP A 6 -16.81 -30.54 17.64
CA TRP A 6 -17.21 -30.56 16.24
C TRP A 6 -18.73 -30.48 16.14
N ILE A 7 -19.25 -29.65 15.24
CA ILE A 7 -20.61 -29.82 14.69
C ILE A 7 -20.47 -29.77 13.17
N LEU A 8 -20.81 -30.89 12.54
CA LEU A 8 -20.97 -31.11 11.10
C LEU A 8 -22.48 -31.23 10.79
N PRO A 9 -22.89 -31.25 9.51
CA PRO A 9 -23.87 -30.32 8.94
C PRO A 9 -25.26 -30.93 8.77
N ALA A 10 -26.29 -30.08 8.69
CA ALA A 10 -27.62 -30.49 8.26
C ALA A 10 -27.90 -29.99 6.84
N ALA A 11 -27.98 -30.95 5.92
CA ALA A 11 -28.47 -30.78 4.57
C ALA A 11 -29.95 -30.36 4.57
N TRP A 12 -30.31 -29.41 3.71
CA TRP A 12 -31.65 -29.31 3.14
C TRP A 12 -31.54 -29.12 1.63
N LEU A 13 -31.96 -30.18 0.94
CA LEU A 13 -32.24 -30.23 -0.49
C LEU A 13 -33.75 -29.98 -0.63
N LEU A 14 -34.17 -28.95 -1.36
CA LEU A 14 -35.33 -29.09 -2.23
C LEU A 14 -35.27 -28.12 -3.41
N VAL A 15 -35.42 -28.75 -4.57
CA VAL A 15 -35.43 -28.26 -5.94
C VAL A 15 -36.77 -27.55 -6.22
N LEU A 16 -36.76 -26.49 -7.04
CA LEU A 16 -37.59 -26.39 -8.26
C LEU A 16 -37.25 -25.15 -9.09
N CYS A 17 -36.99 -25.44 -10.36
CA CYS A 17 -36.81 -24.54 -11.48
C CYS A 17 -38.00 -23.58 -11.66
N LEU A 18 -37.73 -22.40 -12.26
CA LEU A 18 -38.47 -21.80 -13.38
C LEU A 18 -37.87 -20.42 -13.71
N SER A 19 -37.19 -20.31 -14.85
CA SER A 19 -37.17 -19.13 -15.73
C SER A 19 -38.01 -19.51 -16.96
N PRO A 20 -38.70 -18.60 -17.68
CA PRO A 20 -38.13 -17.43 -18.39
C PRO A 20 -39.01 -16.17 -18.18
N THR A 21 -38.74 -14.94 -18.62
CA THR A 21 -38.65 -14.40 -19.99
C THR A 21 -38.33 -12.89 -19.93
N SER A 22 -37.46 -12.46 -20.83
CA SER A 22 -37.37 -11.24 -21.67
C SER A 22 -38.19 -9.94 -21.45
N ALA A 23 -37.52 -8.83 -21.80
CA ALA A 23 -37.98 -7.50 -22.27
C ALA A 23 -38.57 -6.55 -21.19
N GLU A 24 -38.32 -5.23 -21.15
CA GLU A 24 -38.28 -4.19 -22.20
C GLU A 24 -37.22 -3.09 -21.89
N THR A 25 -36.28 -2.81 -22.79
CA THR A 25 -36.22 -1.62 -23.67
C THR A 25 -37.14 -0.44 -23.32
N GLY A 26 -36.57 0.61 -22.72
CA GLY A 26 -37.16 1.95 -22.65
C GLY A 26 -36.33 2.96 -23.44
N THR A 27 -36.70 3.16 -24.71
CA THR A 27 -36.22 4.25 -25.57
C THR A 27 -37.16 5.44 -25.39
N ALA A 28 -36.63 6.63 -25.06
CA ALA A 28 -37.37 7.89 -25.22
C ALA A 28 -36.60 8.78 -26.19
N ALA A 29 -37.24 9.10 -27.32
CA ALA A 29 -36.77 10.05 -28.32
C ALA A 29 -37.69 11.29 -28.35
N GLY A 30 -37.07 12.45 -28.60
CA GLY A 30 -37.70 13.75 -28.88
C GLY A 30 -37.72 14.67 -27.65
N GLY A 31 -36.97 15.78 -27.55
CA GLY A 31 -36.32 16.62 -28.56
C GLY A 31 -36.87 18.04 -28.40
N SER A 32 -36.06 18.99 -27.89
CA SER A 32 -36.01 20.39 -28.33
C SER A 32 -35.08 21.25 -27.45
N THR A 33 -33.89 21.52 -28.01
CA THR A 33 -33.10 22.77 -27.97
C THR A 33 -33.06 23.65 -26.72
N ALA A 34 -31.95 23.55 -25.98
CA ALA A 34 -31.16 24.70 -25.51
C ALA A 34 -29.77 24.20 -25.05
N ALA A 35 -29.00 23.63 -25.98
CA ALA A 35 -27.61 23.26 -25.76
C ALA A 35 -26.71 24.30 -26.42
N ALA A 36 -26.15 25.20 -25.61
CA ALA A 36 -25.04 26.05 -26.02
C ALA A 36 -24.10 26.30 -24.82
N ALA A 37 -22.88 25.79 -24.98
CA ALA A 37 -21.65 26.20 -24.32
C ALA A 37 -21.49 25.94 -22.81
N VAL A 38 -21.25 24.67 -22.46
CA VAL A 38 -20.15 24.38 -21.53
C VAL A 38 -19.10 23.65 -22.35
N ALA A 39 -18.15 24.42 -22.86
CA ALA A 39 -17.01 23.90 -23.60
C ALA A 39 -16.31 22.86 -22.72
N GLY A 40 -16.23 21.63 -23.23
CA GLY A 40 -15.48 20.57 -22.60
C GLY A 40 -14.04 21.01 -22.43
N ALA A 41 -13.61 21.13 -21.18
CA ALA A 41 -12.19 21.06 -20.85
C ALA A 41 -11.74 19.64 -21.23
N GLN A 42 -11.31 19.48 -22.47
CA GLN A 42 -10.59 18.30 -22.91
C GLN A 42 -9.37 18.17 -21.99
N PHE A 43 -9.28 17.04 -21.32
CA PHE A 43 -8.10 16.62 -20.59
C PHE A 43 -7.02 16.35 -21.63
N THR A 44 -6.28 17.38 -22.03
CA THR A 44 -5.04 17.20 -22.76
C THR A 44 -4.04 16.68 -21.75
N GLY A 45 -3.49 15.48 -21.97
CA GLY A 45 -2.40 14.96 -21.15
C GLY A 45 -1.29 16.01 -20.96
N ASN A 46 -0.57 15.91 -19.84
CA ASN A 46 0.44 16.90 -19.44
C ASN A 46 1.28 17.35 -20.63
N THR A 47 1.41 18.67 -20.81
CA THR A 47 2.36 19.19 -21.80
C THR A 47 3.77 18.72 -21.45
N ARG A 48 4.66 18.70 -22.44
CA ARG A 48 6.06 18.32 -22.23
C ARG A 48 6.73 19.19 -21.15
N ALA A 49 6.37 20.47 -21.07
CA ALA A 49 6.88 21.41 -20.08
C ALA A 49 6.37 21.10 -18.66
N GLU A 50 5.08 20.79 -18.51
CA GLU A 50 4.51 20.35 -17.23
C GLU A 50 5.12 19.02 -16.80
N SER A 51 5.28 18.07 -17.72
CA SER A 51 5.95 16.78 -17.45
C SER A 51 7.40 16.96 -16.99
N GLN A 52 8.12 17.92 -17.55
CA GLN A 52 9.48 18.26 -17.12
C GLN A 52 9.51 18.95 -15.76
N ALA A 53 8.58 19.87 -15.49
CA ALA A 53 8.46 20.53 -14.18
C ALA A 53 8.09 19.54 -13.07
N LEU A 54 7.15 18.63 -13.35
CA LEU A 54 6.76 17.52 -12.46
C LEU A 54 7.94 16.57 -12.20
N SER A 55 8.68 16.22 -13.26
CA SER A 55 9.88 15.37 -13.14
C SER A 55 11.03 16.02 -12.36
N ALA A 56 11.17 17.34 -12.46
CA ALA A 56 12.15 18.10 -11.68
C ALA A 56 11.75 18.20 -10.20
N PHE A 57 10.47 18.46 -9.92
CA PHE A 57 9.93 18.48 -8.55
C PHE A 57 10.05 17.10 -7.85
N SER A 58 9.95 16.00 -8.60
CA SER A 58 10.09 14.64 -8.05
C SER A 58 11.53 14.21 -7.73
N LYS A 59 12.56 14.98 -8.13
CA LYS A 59 13.98 14.61 -7.98
C LYS A 59 14.60 15.04 -6.63
N ALA A 60 13.92 14.78 -5.52
CA ALA A 60 14.47 14.95 -4.17
C ALA A 60 15.60 13.95 -3.84
N SER A 61 15.82 12.90 -4.65
CA SER A 61 16.91 11.94 -4.43
C SER A 61 18.31 12.57 -4.53
N ALA A 62 18.46 13.69 -5.25
CA ALA A 62 19.72 14.42 -5.31
C ALA A 62 20.13 15.03 -3.95
N GLU A 63 19.18 15.29 -3.05
CA GLU A 63 19.44 15.80 -1.70
C GLU A 63 20.06 14.75 -0.78
N TRP A 64 19.93 13.47 -1.14
CA TRP A 64 20.48 12.33 -0.41
C TRP A 64 21.92 11.97 -0.84
N GLY A 65 22.49 12.71 -1.79
CA GLY A 65 23.88 12.54 -2.23
C GLY A 65 24.13 11.19 -2.92
N THR A 66 25.21 10.52 -2.52
CA THR A 66 25.64 9.24 -3.10
C THR A 66 25.69 8.12 -2.06
N GLY A 67 25.54 6.87 -2.51
CA GLY A 67 25.66 5.66 -1.69
C GLY A 67 24.34 4.97 -1.43
N ILE A 68 24.28 4.11 -0.41
CA ILE A 68 23.13 3.22 -0.22
C ILE A 68 21.82 3.95 0.08
N GLU A 69 21.86 4.98 0.93
CA GLU A 69 20.66 5.72 1.33
C GLU A 69 20.03 6.45 0.14
N ALA A 70 20.86 6.98 -0.77
CA ALA A 70 20.44 7.60 -2.03
C ALA A 70 19.83 6.58 -3.00
N VAL A 71 20.36 5.34 -3.06
CA VAL A 71 19.78 4.27 -3.88
C VAL A 71 18.41 3.85 -3.34
N ILE A 72 18.27 3.72 -2.02
CA ILE A 72 16.99 3.43 -1.37
C ILE A 72 16.01 4.58 -1.60
N GLU A 73 16.46 5.84 -1.49
CA GLU A 73 15.64 7.02 -1.77
C GLU A 73 15.13 7.03 -3.21
N ASP A 74 15.99 6.76 -4.19
CA ASP A 74 15.58 6.70 -5.59
C ASP A 74 14.52 5.60 -5.82
N ALA A 75 14.73 4.42 -5.23
CA ALA A 75 13.75 3.33 -5.28
C ALA A 75 12.40 3.73 -4.68
N TYR A 76 12.41 4.42 -3.55
CA TYR A 76 11.23 4.99 -2.89
C TYR A 76 10.53 6.03 -3.75
N ARG A 77 11.26 6.98 -4.35
CA ARG A 77 10.69 8.06 -5.17
C ARG A 77 10.05 7.57 -6.46
N ARG A 78 10.49 6.43 -7.01
CA ARG A 78 9.81 5.76 -8.13
C ARG A 78 8.39 5.30 -7.79
N CYS A 79 8.05 5.20 -6.50
CA CYS A 79 6.71 4.89 -6.01
C CYS A 79 5.84 6.15 -5.84
N PHE A 80 6.23 7.30 -6.43
CA PHE A 80 5.44 8.53 -6.41
C PHE A 80 5.29 9.08 -7.83
N ARG A 81 4.12 9.65 -8.11
CA ARG A 81 3.87 10.34 -9.38
C ARG A 81 2.85 11.45 -9.18
N THR A 82 3.08 12.59 -9.83
CA THR A 82 2.18 13.74 -9.74
C THR A 82 1.32 13.82 -11.00
N TYR A 83 0.02 13.96 -10.80
CA TYR A 83 -1.00 14.08 -11.84
C TYR A 83 -1.73 15.41 -11.72
N LEU A 84 -2.22 15.94 -12.83
CA LEU A 84 -3.31 16.91 -12.82
C LEU A 84 -4.61 16.12 -12.74
N VAL A 85 -5.47 16.35 -11.74
CA VAL A 85 -6.78 15.73 -11.59
C VAL A 85 -7.79 16.82 -11.28
N ASP A 86 -8.81 16.97 -12.12
CA ASP A 86 -9.84 18.01 -11.99
C ASP A 86 -9.25 19.43 -11.78
N GLY A 87 -8.21 19.77 -12.55
CA GLY A 87 -7.53 21.06 -12.48
C GLY A 87 -6.61 21.25 -11.26
N ARG A 88 -6.39 20.22 -10.43
CA ARG A 88 -5.50 20.26 -9.26
C ARG A 88 -4.30 19.34 -9.43
N PHE A 89 -3.11 19.81 -9.04
CA PHE A 89 -1.96 18.92 -8.94
C PHE A 89 -2.09 18.03 -7.71
N VAL A 90 -2.01 16.72 -7.92
CA VAL A 90 -2.09 15.71 -6.88
C VAL A 90 -0.86 14.81 -7.00
N THR A 91 -0.01 14.80 -5.98
CA THR A 91 1.09 13.83 -5.86
C THR A 91 0.54 12.56 -5.25
N LEU A 92 0.47 11.52 -6.06
CA LEU A 92 0.06 10.19 -5.65
C LEU A 92 1.28 9.39 -5.21
N ARG A 93 1.09 8.63 -4.15
CA ARG A 93 1.98 7.54 -3.72
C ARG A 93 1.41 6.22 -4.25
N MET A 94 2.28 5.24 -4.44
CA MET A 94 1.86 3.90 -4.85
C MET A 94 0.87 3.34 -3.81
N PRO A 95 -0.36 2.96 -4.21
CA PRO A 95 -1.33 2.43 -3.28
C PRO A 95 -0.85 1.11 -2.65
N PHE A 96 -1.41 0.77 -1.49
CA PHE A 96 -1.29 -0.60 -0.99
C PHE A 96 -2.12 -1.53 -1.87
N GLY A 97 -1.70 -2.79 -1.96
CA GLY A 97 -2.51 -3.83 -2.59
C GLY A 97 -1.88 -5.19 -2.38
N GLU A 98 -2.54 -6.02 -1.58
CA GLU A 98 -2.16 -7.41 -1.36
C GLU A 98 -3.19 -8.37 -1.98
N ASN A 99 -2.74 -9.46 -2.57
CA ASN A 99 -3.64 -10.45 -3.15
C ASN A 99 -4.57 -11.03 -2.08
N ASN A 100 -5.86 -11.09 -2.39
CA ASN A 100 -6.90 -11.60 -1.49
C ASN A 100 -7.00 -10.84 -0.16
N GLU A 101 -6.41 -9.63 -0.11
CA GLU A 101 -6.67 -8.69 0.97
C GLU A 101 -8.18 -8.44 1.07
N ARG A 102 -8.74 -8.59 2.28
CA ARG A 102 -10.17 -8.42 2.58
C ARG A 102 -11.10 -9.42 1.86
N SER A 103 -10.58 -10.58 1.47
CA SER A 103 -11.37 -11.64 0.84
C SER A 103 -12.22 -12.43 1.83
N GLU A 104 -12.13 -12.19 3.15
CA GLU A 104 -12.76 -13.04 4.19
C GLU A 104 -14.29 -13.13 4.07
N LEU A 105 -14.91 -12.21 3.32
CA LEU A 105 -16.35 -12.16 3.08
C LEU A 105 -16.70 -11.93 1.60
N ALA A 106 -15.73 -12.05 0.69
CA ALA A 106 -15.97 -11.92 -0.75
C ALA A 106 -16.20 -13.29 -1.37
N ASP A 107 -17.27 -13.46 -2.15
CA ASP A 107 -17.52 -14.67 -2.95
C ASP A 107 -16.57 -14.81 -4.16
N ALA A 108 -15.49 -14.03 -4.20
CA ALA A 108 -14.57 -13.94 -5.34
C ALA A 108 -13.13 -13.64 -4.90
N ASP A 109 -12.17 -14.17 -5.66
CA ASP A 109 -10.75 -13.86 -5.49
C ASP A 109 -10.48 -12.36 -5.76
N LEU A 110 -9.81 -11.72 -4.81
CA LEU A 110 -9.43 -10.31 -4.90
C LEU A 110 -8.02 -10.20 -5.46
N ALA A 111 -7.87 -10.59 -6.72
CA ALA A 111 -6.60 -10.48 -7.43
C ALA A 111 -6.20 -9.01 -7.62
N ILE A 112 -5.02 -8.66 -7.12
CA ILE A 112 -4.32 -7.39 -7.34
C ILE A 112 -3.34 -7.57 -8.49
N LEU A 113 -3.12 -6.52 -9.29
CA LEU A 113 -2.14 -6.55 -10.36
C LEU A 113 -0.75 -6.94 -9.83
N GLY A 114 -0.18 -8.02 -10.36
CA GLY A 114 1.13 -8.52 -9.95
C GLY A 114 1.20 -9.01 -8.49
N GLY A 115 0.05 -9.24 -7.84
CA GLY A 115 -0.03 -9.71 -6.46
C GLY A 115 0.64 -8.83 -5.42
N GLY A 116 0.67 -7.51 -5.67
CA GLY A 116 1.35 -6.54 -4.83
C GLY A 116 2.87 -6.49 -5.03
N LYS A 117 3.40 -7.16 -6.07
CA LYS A 117 4.84 -7.33 -6.32
C LYS A 117 5.34 -6.78 -7.66
N ALA A 118 4.45 -6.19 -8.46
CA ALA A 118 4.83 -5.66 -9.76
C ALA A 118 5.78 -4.46 -9.63
N ASP A 119 6.65 -4.29 -10.62
CA ASP A 119 7.53 -3.12 -10.71
C ASP A 119 6.72 -1.81 -10.73
N PRO A 120 7.16 -0.76 -10.01
CA PRO A 120 6.44 0.52 -9.97
C PRO A 120 6.13 1.12 -11.35
N ALA A 121 6.97 0.94 -12.37
CA ALA A 121 6.70 1.45 -13.71
C ALA A 121 5.45 0.79 -14.32
N VAL A 122 5.32 -0.54 -14.19
CA VAL A 122 4.16 -1.30 -14.68
C VAL A 122 2.88 -0.88 -13.96
N LEU A 123 2.98 -0.69 -12.63
CA LEU A 123 1.87 -0.22 -11.82
C LEU A 123 1.45 1.20 -12.24
N TRP A 124 2.40 2.10 -12.48
CA TRP A 124 2.11 3.47 -12.91
C TRP A 124 1.51 3.56 -14.31
N ASP A 125 1.89 2.69 -15.23
CA ASP A 125 1.27 2.62 -16.56
C ASP A 125 -0.21 2.23 -16.44
N THR A 126 -0.51 1.23 -15.60
CA THR A 126 -1.90 0.85 -15.30
C THR A 126 -2.68 1.97 -14.62
N ILE A 127 -2.10 2.60 -13.61
CA ILE A 127 -2.72 3.71 -12.88
C ILE A 127 -3.03 4.86 -13.84
N SER A 128 -2.11 5.20 -14.73
CA SER A 128 -2.32 6.28 -15.70
C SER A 128 -3.53 5.99 -16.60
N GLY A 129 -3.65 4.75 -17.10
CA GLY A 129 -4.82 4.33 -17.89
C GLY A 129 -6.14 4.38 -17.10
N LEU A 130 -6.12 4.05 -15.80
CA LEU A 130 -7.30 4.15 -14.93
C LEU A 130 -7.73 5.60 -14.72
N LEU A 131 -6.78 6.51 -14.48
CA LEU A 131 -7.07 7.93 -14.26
C LEU A 131 -7.55 8.64 -15.54
N GLU A 132 -7.25 8.10 -16.71
CA GLU A 132 -7.76 8.59 -18.00
C GLU A 132 -9.13 8.01 -18.39
N SER A 133 -9.65 7.06 -17.61
CA SER A 133 -10.88 6.34 -17.92
C SER A 133 -12.14 7.21 -17.77
N ALA A 134 -13.20 6.84 -18.52
CA ALA A 134 -14.50 7.50 -18.39
C ALA A 134 -15.16 7.24 -17.02
N ASP A 135 -14.90 6.08 -16.42
CA ASP A 135 -15.38 5.74 -15.09
C ASP A 135 -14.77 6.66 -14.03
N PHE A 136 -13.44 6.82 -14.04
CA PHE A 136 -12.76 7.72 -13.11
C PHE A 136 -13.23 9.18 -13.27
N ARG A 137 -13.44 9.65 -14.51
CA ARG A 137 -14.02 10.98 -14.74
C ARG A 137 -15.43 11.14 -14.13
N SER A 138 -16.24 10.09 -14.22
CA SER A 138 -17.59 10.08 -13.63
C SER A 138 -17.51 10.10 -12.09
N TYR A 139 -16.58 9.33 -11.53
CA TYR A 139 -16.27 9.32 -10.10
C TYR A 139 -15.86 10.70 -9.59
N THR A 140 -14.88 11.35 -10.23
CA THR A 140 -14.40 12.68 -9.81
C THR A 140 -15.47 13.76 -9.99
N SER A 141 -16.29 13.69 -11.04
CA SER A 141 -17.42 14.62 -11.21
C SER A 141 -18.41 14.54 -10.05
N LEU A 142 -18.72 13.34 -9.56
CA LEU A 142 -19.59 13.19 -8.41
C LEU A 142 -18.93 13.62 -7.10
N LEU A 143 -17.61 13.50 -6.96
CA LEU A 143 -16.90 14.08 -5.81
C LEU A 143 -16.98 15.61 -5.76
N ALA A 144 -17.27 16.27 -6.88
CA ALA A 144 -17.31 17.73 -7.02
C ALA A 144 -18.72 18.34 -7.14
N ASP A 145 -19.81 17.56 -7.02
CA ASP A 145 -21.17 18.06 -7.29
C ASP A 145 -21.77 18.98 -6.19
N GLY A 146 -21.00 19.30 -5.14
CA GLY A 146 -21.42 20.12 -4.01
C GLY A 146 -22.39 19.45 -3.02
N ARG A 147 -22.61 18.14 -3.12
CA ARG A 147 -23.58 17.41 -2.28
C ARG A 147 -22.88 16.39 -1.38
N GLU A 148 -23.35 16.32 -0.13
CA GLU A 148 -22.96 15.26 0.78
C GLU A 148 -23.55 13.91 0.32
N LYS A 149 -22.72 12.87 0.33
CA LYS A 149 -23.11 11.50 -0.02
C LYS A 149 -22.11 10.50 0.51
N VAL A 150 -22.46 9.24 0.45
CA VAL A 150 -21.56 8.13 0.71
C VAL A 150 -21.25 7.41 -0.60
N PHE A 151 -19.97 7.26 -0.91
CA PHE A 151 -19.49 6.34 -1.93
C PHE A 151 -19.42 4.94 -1.33
N ILE A 152 -20.04 3.98 -1.99
CA ILE A 152 -20.01 2.57 -1.62
C ILE A 152 -19.19 1.87 -2.69
N PHE A 153 -17.99 1.45 -2.35
CA PHE A 153 -17.18 0.66 -3.24
C PHE A 153 -17.61 -0.80 -3.18
N ASP A 154 -17.42 -1.51 -4.29
CA ASP A 154 -17.50 -2.96 -4.35
C ASP A 154 -16.16 -3.45 -4.90
N ILE A 155 -15.29 -3.89 -3.99
CA ILE A 155 -13.94 -4.33 -4.34
C ILE A 155 -14.04 -5.53 -5.26
N GLY A 156 -14.97 -6.46 -4.97
CA GLY A 156 -15.28 -7.66 -5.75
C GLY A 156 -15.63 -7.35 -7.21
N ALA A 157 -16.59 -6.45 -7.40
CA ALA A 157 -17.05 -6.04 -8.72
C ALA A 157 -16.14 -5.00 -9.40
N ARG A 158 -15.12 -4.48 -8.71
CA ARG A 158 -14.28 -3.35 -9.16
C ARG A 158 -15.14 -2.16 -9.56
N GLY A 159 -16.09 -1.82 -8.70
CA GLY A 159 -17.09 -0.79 -8.99
C GLY A 159 -17.34 0.10 -7.80
N TRP A 160 -18.16 1.11 -8.02
CA TRP A 160 -18.62 2.01 -6.99
C TRP A 160 -20.04 2.47 -7.28
N SER A 161 -20.75 2.85 -6.23
CA SER A 161 -22.07 3.48 -6.29
C SER A 161 -22.15 4.59 -5.26
N THR A 162 -23.21 5.38 -5.28
CA THR A 162 -23.42 6.44 -4.28
C THR A 162 -24.79 6.36 -3.67
N THR A 163 -24.89 6.71 -2.39
CA THR A 163 -26.17 6.93 -1.70
C THR A 163 -26.19 8.30 -1.02
N LYS A 164 -27.36 8.92 -0.99
CA LYS A 164 -27.66 10.17 -0.26
C LYS A 164 -28.64 9.92 0.88
N ASP A 165 -28.81 8.66 1.27
CA ASP A 165 -29.65 8.28 2.40
C ASP A 165 -29.13 8.93 3.68
N ARG A 166 -29.97 9.78 4.28
CA ARG A 166 -29.65 10.50 5.53
C ARG A 166 -29.36 9.54 6.67
N PHE A 167 -30.05 8.39 6.74
CA PHE A 167 -29.82 7.43 7.80
C PHE A 167 -28.40 6.85 7.75
N ILE A 168 -27.90 6.55 6.55
CA ILE A 168 -26.53 6.04 6.36
C ILE A 168 -25.51 7.16 6.68
N ILE A 169 -25.75 8.38 6.22
CA ILE A 169 -24.88 9.54 6.48
C ILE A 169 -24.78 9.83 7.98
N ASP A 170 -25.92 9.91 8.67
CA ASP A 170 -25.98 10.18 10.11
C ASP A 170 -25.28 9.07 10.90
N ARG A 171 -25.47 7.80 10.50
CA ARG A 171 -24.83 6.65 11.13
C ARG A 171 -23.30 6.69 10.99
N ILE A 172 -22.77 7.03 9.82
CA ILE A 172 -21.31 7.20 9.64
C ILE A 172 -20.81 8.41 10.45
N THR A 173 -21.53 9.53 10.41
CA THR A 173 -21.15 10.77 11.10
C THR A 173 -21.10 10.60 12.62
N THR A 174 -21.93 9.72 13.17
CA THR A 174 -21.96 9.33 14.59
C THR A 174 -20.98 8.20 14.95
N GLY A 175 -20.17 7.74 13.98
CA GLY A 175 -19.10 6.75 14.19
C GLY A 175 -19.53 5.29 14.05
N ALA A 176 -20.77 5.00 13.67
CA ALA A 176 -21.29 3.63 13.53
C ALA A 176 -21.09 3.10 12.09
N TYR A 177 -19.85 2.94 11.65
CA TYR A 177 -19.50 2.54 10.28
C TYR A 177 -20.24 1.27 9.80
N PRO A 178 -21.02 1.36 8.70
CA PRO A 178 -21.84 0.24 8.21
C PRO A 178 -21.15 -0.60 7.12
N GLY A 179 -19.96 -0.20 6.66
CA GLY A 179 -19.27 -0.87 5.57
C GLY A 179 -18.75 -2.25 5.94
N LEU A 180 -18.62 -3.10 4.93
CA LEU A 180 -17.99 -4.41 5.03
C LEU A 180 -16.55 -4.33 4.48
N PRO A 181 -15.63 -5.23 4.88
CA PRO A 181 -14.25 -5.22 4.39
C PRO A 181 -14.13 -5.14 2.86
N HIS A 182 -14.99 -5.86 2.13
CA HIS A 182 -15.04 -5.90 0.66
C HIS A 182 -15.96 -4.83 0.03
N LYS A 183 -16.72 -4.09 0.86
CA LYS A 183 -17.61 -3.00 0.44
C LYS A 183 -17.47 -1.78 1.36
N PRO A 184 -16.36 -1.03 1.27
CA PRO A 184 -16.12 0.11 2.13
C PRO A 184 -17.00 1.31 1.77
N TYR A 185 -17.37 2.08 2.79
CA TYR A 185 -18.27 3.23 2.71
C TYR A 185 -17.47 4.50 3.00
N VAL A 186 -17.40 5.43 2.03
CA VAL A 186 -16.63 6.66 2.17
C VAL A 186 -17.57 7.86 2.11
N LEU A 187 -17.72 8.55 3.24
CA LEU A 187 -18.46 9.80 3.32
C LEU A 187 -17.68 10.93 2.64
N THR A 188 -18.36 11.69 1.78
CA THR A 188 -17.80 12.88 1.13
C THR A 188 -18.79 14.04 1.18
N ARG A 189 -18.25 15.26 1.18
CA ARG A 189 -19.00 16.52 1.21
C ARG A 189 -19.16 17.19 -0.16
N GLY A 190 -18.72 16.53 -1.23
CA GLY A 190 -18.86 17.08 -2.59
C GLY A 190 -17.91 18.24 -2.90
N ARG A 191 -16.76 18.33 -2.23
CA ARG A 191 -15.80 19.47 -2.31
C ARG A 191 -14.73 19.31 -3.41
N GLY A 192 -14.90 18.30 -4.26
CA GLY A 192 -13.95 17.90 -5.27
C GLY A 192 -12.97 16.86 -4.75
N VAL A 193 -12.15 16.37 -5.68
CA VAL A 193 -11.21 15.27 -5.46
C VAL A 193 -10.05 15.65 -4.52
N THR A 194 -9.66 14.70 -3.68
CA THR A 194 -8.44 14.72 -2.85
C THR A 194 -7.53 13.55 -3.21
N ALA A 195 -6.26 13.58 -2.76
CA ALA A 195 -5.34 12.44 -2.94
C ALA A 195 -5.90 11.13 -2.36
N ALA A 196 -6.62 11.22 -1.24
CA ALA A 196 -7.22 10.07 -0.60
C ALA A 196 -8.40 9.50 -1.39
N ASP A 197 -9.17 10.33 -2.09
CA ASP A 197 -10.23 9.86 -2.98
C ASP A 197 -9.64 9.09 -4.18
N VAL A 198 -8.54 9.61 -4.74
CA VAL A 198 -7.81 8.89 -5.80
C VAL A 198 -7.25 7.57 -5.29
N TYR A 199 -6.65 7.56 -4.09
CA TYR A 199 -6.20 6.33 -3.44
C TYR A 199 -7.34 5.31 -3.31
N ASN A 200 -8.49 5.72 -2.76
CA ASN A 200 -9.64 4.84 -2.55
C ASN A 200 -10.11 4.22 -3.88
N TYR A 201 -10.15 5.02 -4.96
CA TYR A 201 -10.48 4.53 -6.29
C TYR A 201 -9.46 3.51 -6.80
N LEU A 202 -8.16 3.83 -6.74
CA LEU A 202 -7.11 2.92 -7.21
C LEU A 202 -7.06 1.61 -6.41
N TYR A 203 -7.29 1.70 -5.10
CA TYR A 203 -7.37 0.55 -4.21
C TYR A 203 -8.60 -0.33 -4.51
N CYS A 204 -9.81 0.24 -4.48
CA CYS A 204 -11.05 -0.54 -4.60
C CYS A 204 -11.39 -0.96 -6.03
N VAL A 205 -11.23 -0.05 -7.00
CA VAL A 205 -11.63 -0.24 -8.40
C VAL A 205 -10.43 -0.69 -9.22
N GLY A 206 -9.33 0.06 -9.07
CA GLY A 206 -8.09 -0.20 -9.78
C GLY A 206 -7.48 -1.55 -9.44
N ARG A 207 -7.56 -1.98 -8.16
CA ARG A 207 -6.87 -3.17 -7.64
C ARG A 207 -5.40 -3.18 -8.04
N VAL A 208 -4.77 -2.03 -7.87
CA VAL A 208 -3.40 -1.76 -8.28
C VAL A 208 -2.66 -1.17 -7.10
N GLY A 209 -1.53 -1.76 -6.77
CA GLY A 209 -0.76 -1.37 -5.61
C GLY A 209 0.38 -2.33 -5.36
N MET A 210 1.10 -2.05 -4.28
CA MET A 210 2.25 -2.83 -3.85
C MET A 210 2.12 -3.09 -2.35
N ASP A 211 2.26 -4.34 -1.94
CA ASP A 211 2.24 -4.66 -0.53
C ASP A 211 3.61 -4.47 0.14
N CYS A 212 3.64 -4.69 1.45
CA CYS A 212 4.81 -4.46 2.28
C CYS A 212 6.04 -5.25 1.81
N SER A 213 5.85 -6.54 1.50
CA SER A 213 6.92 -7.43 1.06
C SER A 213 7.38 -7.14 -0.37
N GLY A 214 6.46 -6.78 -1.26
CA GLY A 214 6.77 -6.32 -2.61
C GLY A 214 7.59 -5.04 -2.61
N PHE A 215 7.22 -4.09 -1.75
CA PHE A 215 7.98 -2.85 -1.61
C PHE A 215 9.38 -3.06 -1.07
N VAL A 216 9.52 -3.85 0.01
CA VAL A 216 10.83 -4.21 0.55
C VAL A 216 11.67 -4.90 -0.53
N TRP A 217 11.11 -5.86 -1.27
CA TRP A 217 11.81 -6.52 -2.36
C TRP A 217 12.29 -5.56 -3.45
N HIS A 218 11.42 -4.63 -3.88
CA HIS A 218 11.77 -3.58 -4.85
C HIS A 218 12.96 -2.72 -4.40
N VAL A 219 12.97 -2.31 -3.12
CA VAL A 219 14.10 -1.56 -2.54
C VAL A 219 15.37 -2.41 -2.52
N LEU A 220 15.31 -3.65 -2.04
CA LEU A 220 16.47 -4.54 -1.98
C LEU A 220 17.02 -4.87 -3.37
N GLN A 221 16.14 -5.06 -4.37
CA GLN A 221 16.51 -5.29 -5.76
C GLN A 221 17.19 -4.04 -6.35
N SER A 222 16.75 -2.84 -6.00
CA SER A 222 17.39 -1.59 -6.43
C SER A 222 18.80 -1.46 -5.85
N VAL A 223 18.97 -1.76 -4.55
CA VAL A 223 20.29 -1.83 -3.89
C VAL A 223 21.18 -2.87 -4.56
N ALA A 224 20.66 -4.07 -4.81
CA ALA A 224 21.39 -5.15 -5.49
C ALA A 224 21.87 -4.73 -6.88
N THR A 225 21.00 -4.07 -7.65
CA THR A 225 21.28 -3.65 -9.03
C THR A 225 22.38 -2.59 -9.06
N ALA A 226 22.34 -1.60 -8.16
CA ALA A 226 23.45 -0.66 -7.95
C ALA A 226 24.75 -1.39 -7.51
N GLY A 227 24.59 -2.56 -6.89
CA GLY A 227 25.62 -3.53 -6.55
C GLY A 227 26.20 -4.34 -7.71
N GLY A 228 25.54 -4.40 -8.87
CA GLY A 228 25.82 -5.37 -9.93
C GLY A 228 25.35 -6.79 -9.60
N LEU A 229 24.39 -6.94 -8.68
CA LEU A 229 23.78 -8.20 -8.28
C LEU A 229 22.31 -8.25 -8.76
N ASP A 230 21.88 -9.41 -9.23
CA ASP A 230 20.50 -9.69 -9.63
C ASP A 230 19.84 -10.61 -8.59
N LEU A 231 18.98 -10.08 -7.71
CA LEU A 231 18.33 -10.89 -6.67
C LEU A 231 17.31 -11.85 -7.28
N GLY A 232 16.62 -11.46 -8.35
CA GLY A 232 15.69 -12.34 -9.05
C GLY A 232 16.36 -13.60 -9.55
N ARG A 233 17.52 -13.47 -10.19
CA ARG A 233 18.35 -14.63 -10.61
C ARG A 233 18.91 -15.40 -9.43
N THR A 234 19.32 -14.71 -8.36
CA THR A 234 19.94 -15.33 -7.17
C THR A 234 18.93 -16.17 -6.38
N PHE A 235 17.70 -15.69 -6.23
CA PHE A 235 16.70 -16.29 -5.35
C PHE A 235 15.49 -16.89 -6.06
N GLY A 236 15.32 -16.70 -7.37
CA GLY A 236 14.13 -17.16 -8.10
C GLY A 236 13.79 -18.62 -7.86
N ARG A 237 14.78 -19.53 -7.95
CA ARG A 237 14.55 -20.97 -7.65
C ARG A 237 14.16 -21.22 -6.20
N TYR A 238 14.71 -20.48 -5.25
CA TYR A 238 14.37 -20.60 -3.84
C TYR A 238 12.96 -20.09 -3.55
N ALA A 239 12.56 -18.99 -4.20
CA ALA A 239 11.21 -18.45 -4.13
C ALA A 239 10.17 -19.33 -4.84
N GLY A 240 10.59 -20.38 -5.56
CA GLY A 240 9.69 -21.23 -6.35
C GLY A 240 9.31 -20.63 -7.71
N ALA A 241 9.97 -19.55 -8.13
CA ALA A 241 9.78 -18.94 -9.44
C ALA A 241 10.28 -19.88 -10.55
N THR A 242 9.49 -20.01 -11.61
CA THR A 242 9.95 -20.68 -12.82
C THR A 242 11.02 -19.84 -13.53
N ARG A 243 11.84 -20.45 -14.41
CA ARG A 243 12.94 -19.74 -15.09
C ARG A 243 12.50 -18.51 -15.92
N SER A 244 11.22 -18.47 -16.33
CA SER A 244 10.62 -17.39 -17.11
C SER A 244 9.78 -16.42 -16.28
N SER A 245 9.62 -16.67 -14.98
CA SER A 245 8.81 -15.82 -14.10
C SER A 245 9.66 -14.79 -13.38
N ASP A 246 9.08 -13.64 -13.10
CA ASP A 246 9.66 -12.68 -12.17
C ASP A 246 9.66 -13.27 -10.76
N ALA A 247 10.83 -13.32 -10.13
CA ALA A 247 10.98 -13.82 -8.77
C ALA A 247 10.17 -12.99 -7.77
N ALA A 248 10.01 -11.68 -8.00
CA ALA A 248 9.30 -10.77 -7.10
C ALA A 248 7.89 -11.27 -6.76
N TRP A 249 7.21 -11.88 -7.74
CA TRP A 249 5.84 -12.37 -7.60
C TRP A 249 5.67 -13.49 -6.58
N PHE A 250 6.77 -14.13 -6.17
CA PHE A 250 6.77 -15.25 -5.23
C PHE A 250 7.32 -14.86 -3.85
N ILE A 251 7.83 -13.64 -3.70
CA ILE A 251 8.41 -13.15 -2.44
C ILE A 251 7.30 -12.62 -1.56
N GLY A 252 6.80 -13.41 -0.60
CA GLY A 252 5.91 -12.91 0.45
C GLY A 252 6.68 -12.50 1.69
N THR A 253 5.96 -12.03 2.72
CA THR A 253 6.53 -11.77 4.05
C THR A 253 7.26 -12.99 4.64
N TRP A 254 6.83 -14.21 4.26
CA TRP A 254 7.49 -15.47 4.62
C TRP A 254 8.98 -15.50 4.22
N PHE A 255 9.36 -14.82 3.13
CA PHE A 255 10.74 -14.78 2.68
C PHE A 255 11.63 -14.08 3.71
N PHE A 256 11.06 -13.13 4.47
CA PHE A 256 11.74 -12.37 5.51
C PHE A 256 11.69 -13.03 6.89
N ASP A 257 11.18 -14.27 7.01
CA ASP A 257 11.23 -15.02 8.27
C ASP A 257 12.70 -15.27 8.68
N PRO A 258 13.12 -14.98 9.92
CA PRO A 258 14.50 -15.21 10.39
C PRO A 258 14.98 -16.67 10.26
N LYS A 259 14.07 -17.64 10.14
CA LYS A 259 14.39 -19.05 9.85
C LYS A 259 14.90 -19.26 8.42
N ASN A 260 14.73 -18.29 7.52
CA ASN A 260 15.29 -18.34 6.17
C ASN A 260 16.82 -18.25 6.23
N ARG A 261 17.51 -19.33 5.81
CA ARG A 261 18.98 -19.41 5.80
C ARG A 261 19.69 -18.30 5.02
N ASN A 262 19.01 -17.65 4.09
CA ASN A 262 19.54 -16.55 3.28
C ASN A 262 19.56 -15.22 4.05
N LEU A 263 18.93 -15.18 5.22
CA LEU A 263 18.90 -14.04 6.12
C LEU A 263 19.81 -14.27 7.31
N GLU A 264 20.30 -13.16 7.84
CA GLU A 264 20.93 -13.03 9.15
C GLU A 264 19.94 -12.30 10.05
N GLU A 265 19.58 -12.88 11.18
CA GLU A 265 18.85 -12.17 12.23
C GLU A 265 19.83 -11.22 12.93
N VAL A 266 19.48 -9.93 12.95
CA VAL A 266 20.28 -8.85 13.52
C VAL A 266 19.68 -8.54 14.88
N LYS A 267 20.51 -8.57 15.93
CA LYS A 267 20.06 -8.10 17.24
C LYS A 267 19.65 -6.64 17.11
N ASP A 268 18.40 -6.33 17.43
CA ASP A 268 17.73 -5.06 17.15
C ASP A 268 18.18 -3.86 18.03
N GLU A 269 19.40 -3.93 18.57
CA GLU A 269 20.05 -2.78 19.19
C GLU A 269 20.45 -1.78 18.10
N ILE A 270 20.21 -0.49 18.35
CA ILE A 270 20.46 0.60 17.39
C ILE A 270 21.89 0.58 16.82
N ARG A 271 22.90 0.18 17.59
CA ARG A 271 24.30 0.02 17.14
C ARG A 271 24.52 -1.03 16.05
N ASN A 272 23.67 -2.04 15.95
CA ASN A 272 23.82 -3.15 15.00
C ASN A 272 23.08 -2.91 13.67
N LEU A 273 22.11 -2.00 13.69
CA LEU A 273 21.28 -1.67 12.55
C LEU A 273 22.07 -0.91 11.46
N ARG A 274 21.71 -1.14 10.21
CA ARG A 274 22.24 -0.43 9.04
C ARG A 274 21.16 -0.22 7.96
N PRO A 275 21.39 0.70 7.00
CA PRO A 275 20.58 0.78 5.78
C PRO A 275 20.41 -0.57 5.09
N ALA A 276 19.21 -0.80 4.53
CA ALA A 276 18.74 -2.05 3.92
C ALA A 276 18.53 -3.24 4.88
N ASP A 277 18.65 -3.06 6.19
CA ASP A 277 18.07 -4.02 7.15
C ASP A 277 16.54 -3.96 7.09
N ILE A 278 15.89 -5.09 7.32
CA ILE A 278 14.44 -5.26 7.21
C ILE A 278 13.86 -5.43 8.62
N ILE A 279 12.93 -4.56 8.98
CA ILE A 279 12.11 -4.68 10.18
C ILE A 279 10.94 -5.62 9.84
N VAL A 280 10.74 -6.65 10.65
CA VAL A 280 9.72 -7.68 10.46
C VAL A 280 8.78 -7.68 11.64
N PHE A 281 7.49 -7.59 11.38
CA PHE A 281 6.44 -7.63 12.40
C PHE A 281 5.74 -8.98 12.39
N ARG A 282 5.46 -9.53 13.58
CA ARG A 282 4.77 -10.81 13.74
C ARG A 282 3.27 -10.67 13.93
N GLY A 283 2.55 -11.73 13.56
CA GLY A 283 1.15 -11.93 13.92
C GLY A 283 1.01 -12.68 15.24
N ASP A 284 -0.25 -12.81 15.66
CA ASP A 284 -0.69 -13.59 16.82
C ASP A 284 -0.45 -15.11 16.69
N ASP A 285 -0.18 -15.57 15.47
CA ASP A 285 0.23 -16.94 15.16
C ASP A 285 1.75 -17.11 15.03
N GLY A 286 2.51 -16.05 15.29
CA GLY A 286 3.96 -15.99 15.23
C GLY A 286 4.55 -15.94 13.81
N THR A 287 3.71 -15.94 12.77
CA THR A 287 4.15 -15.78 11.37
C THR A 287 4.50 -14.33 11.06
N THR A 288 5.28 -14.12 10.00
CA THR A 288 5.64 -12.77 9.53
C THR A 288 4.44 -12.15 8.79
N ARG A 289 3.94 -11.02 9.31
CA ARG A 289 2.72 -10.37 8.79
C ARG A 289 2.97 -9.04 8.09
N HIS A 290 4.08 -8.39 8.40
CA HIS A 290 4.43 -7.11 7.79
C HIS A 290 5.94 -6.94 7.74
N SER A 291 6.41 -6.10 6.83
CA SER A 291 7.83 -5.80 6.66
C SER A 291 8.06 -4.36 6.23
N ALA A 292 9.14 -3.79 6.74
CA ALA A 292 9.62 -2.46 6.37
C ALA A 292 11.14 -2.47 6.19
N VAL A 293 11.69 -1.49 5.48
CA VAL A 293 13.14 -1.41 5.21
C VAL A 293 13.73 -0.15 5.84
N ILE A 294 14.84 -0.30 6.55
CA ILE A 294 15.59 0.83 7.09
C ILE A 294 16.32 1.51 5.93
N GLN A 295 16.09 2.81 5.78
CA GLN A 295 16.78 3.61 4.79
C GLN A 295 18.02 4.27 5.36
N SER A 296 17.91 4.92 6.52
CA SER A 296 19.02 5.67 7.11
C SER A 296 18.97 5.68 8.63
N ILE A 297 20.13 5.90 9.23
CA ILE A 297 20.31 5.94 10.68
C ILE A 297 21.20 7.14 11.02
N ASP A 298 20.60 8.20 11.53
CA ASP A 298 21.32 9.35 12.08
C ASP A 298 21.61 9.12 13.57
N ARG A 299 22.82 8.64 13.86
CA ARG A 299 23.29 8.37 15.22
C ARG A 299 23.54 9.62 16.04
N VAL A 300 23.71 10.78 15.40
CA VAL A 300 23.96 12.05 16.09
C VAL A 300 22.65 12.67 16.53
N ARG A 301 21.66 12.71 15.63
CA ARG A 301 20.31 13.23 15.93
C ARG A 301 19.42 12.22 16.65
N GLY A 302 19.78 10.94 16.65
CA GLY A 302 19.00 9.90 17.30
C GLY A 302 17.76 9.54 16.51
N THR A 303 17.89 9.36 15.19
CA THR A 303 16.74 9.10 14.29
C THR A 303 17.04 7.95 13.34
N ILE A 304 16.09 7.05 13.15
CA ILE A 304 16.07 6.05 12.08
C ILE A 304 14.92 6.41 11.14
N ARG A 305 15.20 6.52 9.85
CA ARG A 305 14.18 6.59 8.80
C ARG A 305 13.97 5.21 8.21
N TYR A 306 12.74 4.73 8.22
CA TYR A 306 12.35 3.46 7.61
C TYR A 306 11.18 3.67 6.66
N LEU A 307 11.05 2.78 5.69
CA LEU A 307 10.08 2.89 4.61
C LEU A 307 9.21 1.63 4.57
N GLN A 308 7.93 1.80 4.27
CA GLN A 308 6.97 0.69 4.21
C GLN A 308 5.83 0.96 3.22
N SER A 309 5.04 -0.08 2.96
CA SER A 309 3.75 0.03 2.26
C SER A 309 2.67 -0.65 3.11
N THR A 310 1.61 0.08 3.50
CA THR A 310 0.46 -0.47 4.24
C THR A 310 -0.79 0.39 4.05
N ASP A 311 -1.96 -0.21 4.12
CA ASP A 311 -3.26 0.47 4.19
C ASP A 311 -3.62 0.89 5.63
N GLU A 312 -2.93 0.37 6.64
CA GLU A 312 -3.15 0.61 8.07
C GLU A 312 -2.45 1.87 8.60
N ALA A 313 -2.50 2.96 7.84
CA ALA A 313 -1.86 4.24 8.15
C ALA A 313 -2.87 5.40 8.09
N PRO A 314 -2.56 6.58 8.66
CA PRO A 314 -3.30 7.81 8.43
C PRO A 314 -3.62 7.99 6.94
N GLN A 315 -4.78 8.57 6.65
CA GLN A 315 -5.37 8.54 5.32
C GLN A 315 -4.46 9.13 4.22
N ASP A 316 -3.69 10.16 4.56
CA ASP A 316 -2.71 10.80 3.69
C ASP A 316 -1.38 10.03 3.61
N GLU A 317 -1.18 9.00 4.43
CA GLU A 317 0.03 8.18 4.49
C GLU A 317 -0.10 6.79 3.85
N ARG A 318 -1.32 6.29 3.59
CA ARG A 318 -1.57 4.93 3.08
C ARG A 318 -0.84 4.57 1.78
N GLY A 319 -0.50 3.30 1.63
CA GLY A 319 0.38 2.81 0.57
C GLY A 319 1.85 3.05 0.94
N VAL A 320 2.70 3.31 -0.05
CA VAL A 320 4.13 3.54 0.16
C VAL A 320 4.37 4.87 0.89
N HIS A 321 5.07 4.82 2.02
CA HIS A 321 5.40 6.00 2.81
C HIS A 321 6.70 5.83 3.62
N GLU A 322 7.13 6.94 4.22
CA GLU A 322 8.25 7.00 5.15
C GLU A 322 7.75 7.15 6.58
N SER A 323 8.53 6.66 7.53
CA SER A 323 8.25 6.71 8.95
C SER A 323 9.54 6.89 9.73
N LEU A 324 9.41 7.35 10.98
CA LEU A 324 10.56 7.68 11.84
C LEU A 324 10.52 6.91 13.17
N ILE A 325 11.71 6.51 13.62
CA ILE A 325 11.97 6.06 14.99
C ILE A 325 12.96 7.04 15.61
N THR A 326 12.69 7.55 16.81
CA THR A 326 13.60 8.43 17.55
C THR A 326 14.13 7.73 18.79
N PHE A 327 15.43 7.90 19.08
CA PHE A 327 16.15 7.25 20.18
C PHE A 327 17.16 8.21 20.82
N ASN A 328 17.65 7.87 22.02
CA ASN A 328 18.72 8.63 22.67
C ASN A 328 20.10 8.28 22.06
N PRO A 329 20.80 9.23 21.42
CA PRO A 329 22.14 9.00 20.84
C PRO A 329 23.17 8.44 21.83
N ALA A 330 23.04 8.75 23.12
CA ALA A 330 23.93 8.29 24.17
C ALA A 330 23.70 6.82 24.59
N ARG A 331 22.64 6.17 24.07
CA ARG A 331 22.27 4.79 24.35
C ARG A 331 22.18 3.94 23.06
N PRO A 332 23.29 3.78 22.31
CA PRO A 332 23.28 3.01 21.07
C PRO A 332 23.02 1.51 21.28
N GLU A 333 23.11 1.02 22.53
CA GLU A 333 22.74 -0.33 22.93
C GLU A 333 21.23 -0.54 23.12
N ALA A 334 20.41 0.52 23.11
CA ALA A 334 18.96 0.37 23.25
C ALA A 334 18.39 -0.42 22.06
N SER A 335 17.52 -1.38 22.37
CA SER A 335 16.76 -2.18 21.41
C SER A 335 15.58 -1.39 20.85
N LEU A 336 15.10 -1.73 19.65
CA LEU A 336 13.86 -1.20 19.09
C LEU A 336 12.62 -1.52 19.96
N GLU A 337 12.71 -2.53 20.84
CA GLU A 337 11.69 -2.84 21.85
C GLU A 337 11.76 -1.93 23.10
N ASP A 338 12.87 -1.21 23.34
CA ASP A 338 13.04 -0.38 24.54
C ASP A 338 11.97 0.74 24.54
N PRO A 339 11.19 0.92 25.62
CA PRO A 339 10.17 1.96 25.70
C PRO A 339 10.69 3.40 25.54
N SER A 340 11.99 3.63 25.71
CA SER A 340 12.63 4.92 25.43
C SER A 340 12.82 5.20 23.93
N VAL A 341 12.66 4.19 23.07
CA VAL A 341 12.62 4.31 21.62
C VAL A 341 11.20 4.63 21.19
N THR A 342 11.02 5.79 20.55
CA THR A 342 9.70 6.28 20.12
C THR A 342 9.49 6.03 18.64
N TRP A 343 8.44 5.29 18.32
CA TRP A 343 7.96 5.05 16.96
C TRP A 343 6.95 6.13 16.60
N ARG A 344 7.13 6.79 15.46
CA ARG A 344 6.28 7.92 15.04
C ARG A 344 5.14 7.50 14.11
N GLN A 345 5.23 6.33 13.48
CA GLN A 345 4.17 5.85 12.61
C GLN A 345 2.93 5.51 13.43
N LEU A 346 1.88 6.29 13.25
CA LEU A 346 0.57 5.97 13.78
C LEU A 346 -0.10 4.95 12.86
N ARG A 347 -0.98 4.15 13.44
CA ARG A 347 -1.84 3.24 12.69
C ARG A 347 -3.26 3.77 12.66
N ALA A 348 -3.90 3.64 11.51
CA ALA A 348 -5.30 3.98 11.32
C ALA A 348 -5.96 2.92 10.44
N ALA A 349 -7.29 2.88 10.43
CA ALA A 349 -8.00 1.93 9.59
C ALA A 349 -7.91 2.34 8.11
N ALA A 350 -8.02 1.38 7.20
CA ALA A 350 -7.91 1.64 5.77
C ALA A 350 -9.05 2.48 5.20
N PHE A 351 -10.20 2.54 5.88
CA PHE A 351 -11.26 3.50 5.57
C PHE A 351 -11.74 4.19 6.86
N ASN A 352 -12.07 5.48 6.76
CA ASN A 352 -12.45 6.25 7.94
C ASN A 352 -13.72 5.68 8.57
N GLY A 353 -13.64 5.33 9.85
CA GLY A 353 -14.72 4.70 10.60
C GLY A 353 -14.64 3.18 10.69
N GLU A 354 -13.80 2.52 9.87
CA GLU A 354 -13.53 1.09 10.07
C GLU A 354 -12.89 0.84 11.44
N GLY A 355 -13.30 -0.26 12.09
CA GLY A 355 -12.68 -0.74 13.32
C GLY A 355 -11.42 -1.58 13.05
N GLY A 356 -10.98 -2.35 14.06
CA GLY A 356 -9.92 -3.35 13.87
C GLY A 356 -8.49 -2.81 13.95
N ILE A 357 -8.29 -1.58 14.45
CA ILE A 357 -6.94 -1.06 14.74
C ILE A 357 -6.53 -1.55 16.14
N TRP A 358 -5.73 -2.61 16.18
CA TRP A 358 -5.31 -3.25 17.44
C TRP A 358 -4.12 -2.58 18.14
N PHE A 359 -3.32 -1.81 17.40
CA PHE A 359 -2.12 -1.15 17.89
C PHE A 359 -2.16 0.32 17.49
N ARG A 360 -1.80 1.22 18.40
CA ARG A 360 -1.78 2.67 18.15
C ARG A 360 -0.70 3.07 17.16
N ASP A 361 0.46 2.44 17.26
CA ASP A 361 1.65 2.74 16.47
C ASP A 361 2.42 1.47 16.09
N ASP A 362 3.36 1.60 15.17
CA ASP A 362 4.23 0.48 14.74
C ASP A 362 5.10 -0.06 15.88
N GLY A 363 5.42 0.75 16.89
CA GLY A 363 6.19 0.29 18.04
C GLY A 363 5.40 -0.68 18.91
N GLU A 364 4.12 -0.39 19.17
CA GLU A 364 3.21 -1.31 19.83
C GLU A 364 3.06 -2.61 19.05
N ARG A 365 2.93 -2.53 17.72
CA ARG A 365 2.91 -3.71 16.83
C ARG A 365 4.22 -4.50 16.90
N TYR A 366 5.37 -3.83 16.92
CA TYR A 366 6.69 -4.47 16.97
C TYR A 366 6.89 -5.22 18.29
N ARG A 367 6.41 -4.66 19.42
CA ARG A 367 6.48 -5.30 20.74
C ARG A 367 5.39 -6.34 21.00
N ALA A 368 4.42 -6.49 20.09
CA ALA A 368 3.34 -7.44 20.26
C ALA A 368 3.82 -8.89 20.14
N TYR A 369 3.08 -9.81 20.76
CA TYR A 369 3.33 -11.26 20.71
C TYR A 369 4.75 -11.69 21.16
N PRO A 370 5.22 -11.26 22.35
CA PRO A 370 6.54 -11.65 22.87
C PRO A 370 6.70 -13.17 23.03
N GLU A 371 5.61 -13.91 23.24
CA GLU A 371 5.58 -15.37 23.24
C GLU A 371 6.01 -16.01 21.91
N HIS A 372 5.97 -15.24 20.82
CA HIS A 372 6.44 -15.61 19.49
C HIS A 372 7.77 -14.94 19.12
N GLY A 373 8.42 -14.29 20.09
CA GLY A 373 9.69 -13.59 19.93
C GLY A 373 9.57 -12.15 19.44
N GLY A 374 8.36 -11.58 19.38
CA GLY A 374 8.15 -10.19 18.98
C GLY A 374 8.57 -9.86 17.54
N GLY A 375 8.60 -8.57 17.24
CA GLY A 375 9.23 -8.05 16.04
C GLY A 375 10.73 -8.32 16.03
N THR A 376 11.31 -8.42 14.84
CA THR A 376 12.75 -8.69 14.69
C THR A 376 13.32 -7.91 13.52
N VAL A 377 14.64 -7.82 13.46
CA VAL A 377 15.37 -7.25 12.33
C VAL A 377 16.14 -8.34 11.62
N VAL A 378 15.97 -8.42 10.31
CA VAL A 378 16.69 -9.37 9.46
C VAL A 378 17.46 -8.65 8.36
N ARG A 379 18.46 -9.34 7.82
CA ARG A 379 19.40 -8.80 6.86
C ARG A 379 19.67 -9.81 5.77
N LEU A 380 19.53 -9.38 4.51
CA LEU A 380 19.79 -10.26 3.37
C LEU A 380 21.28 -10.47 3.17
N LYS A 381 21.78 -11.69 3.45
CA LYS A 381 23.22 -12.02 3.42
C LYS A 381 23.88 -11.68 2.09
N ALA A 382 23.17 -11.93 0.98
CA ALA A 382 23.66 -11.68 -0.38
C ALA A 382 24.01 -10.21 -0.64
N LEU A 383 23.37 -9.27 0.07
CA LEU A 383 23.63 -7.84 -0.08
C LEU A 383 24.81 -7.34 0.73
N THR A 384 25.39 -8.14 1.64
CA THR A 384 26.42 -7.66 2.58
C THR A 384 27.58 -6.94 1.88
N LYS A 385 28.15 -7.52 0.83
CA LYS A 385 29.25 -6.89 0.07
C LYS A 385 28.81 -5.63 -0.68
N VAL A 386 27.59 -5.65 -1.21
CA VAL A 386 27.01 -4.52 -1.95
C VAL A 386 26.80 -3.33 -1.02
N VAL A 387 26.16 -3.56 0.14
CA VAL A 387 25.92 -2.54 1.17
C VAL A 387 27.23 -1.93 1.63
N THR A 388 28.23 -2.75 2.02
CA THR A 388 29.54 -2.24 2.46
C THR A 388 30.20 -1.34 1.42
N ARG A 389 30.13 -1.70 0.13
CA ARG A 389 30.71 -0.90 -0.96
C ARG A 389 29.95 0.42 -1.19
N LEU A 390 28.63 0.38 -1.15
CA LEU A 390 27.81 1.58 -1.36
C LEU A 390 27.92 2.54 -0.17
N SER A 391 28.02 2.04 1.06
CA SER A 391 28.22 2.85 2.26
C SER A 391 29.60 3.52 2.33
N SER A 392 30.65 2.90 1.79
CA SER A 392 31.98 3.52 1.74
C SER A 392 32.12 4.60 0.67
N THR A 393 31.15 4.72 -0.23
CA THR A 393 31.12 5.76 -1.26
C THR A 393 30.50 7.06 -0.72
N SER A 394 29.70 7.01 0.35
CA SER A 394 29.10 8.18 1.00
C SER A 394 30.05 8.99 1.88
N SER A 395 31.26 8.48 2.17
CA SER A 395 32.25 9.10 3.06
C SER A 395 33.40 9.81 2.33
N ARG A 396 33.28 10.01 1.01
CA ARG A 396 34.12 10.89 0.20
C ARG A 396 33.28 12.05 -0.30
#